data_AF-A0A453DWP7-F1
#
_entry.id   AF-A0A453DWP7-F1
#
_cell.length_a   1.000
_cell.length_b   1.000
_cell.length_c   1.000
_cell.angle_alpha   90.00
_cell.angle_beta   90.00
_cell.angle_gamma   90.00
#
_symmetry.space_group_name_H-M   'P 1'
#
loop_
_entity.id
_entity.type
_entity.pdbx_description
1 polymer ?
#
loop_
_entity_poly.entity_id
_entity_poly.type
_entity_poly.pdbx_seq_one_letter_code
_entity_poly.pdbx_strand_id
1 'polypeptide(L)'
;GLLGAEMQATIDAKKALAKAELRNEKLARLLGVQEIKNKTLQDSVKRMEEKASDLEAENRMLRQAVASIPSVKSPSSENHRAHDLQATPLNEKTTNGAIKPMIVDRNGDIHDDDNAELPASNDAEAEKQQQELLIKCISEDLGFSTGRPIAAYLIYRCLVHWRSFEEDRTTVFDRIIQKISAAIEARDSNEKLAYWLSNSCTLLLLLQRTLKTSGSAASARQRRRTSSLNSPKVIMS
;
A
#
# COMPACT_ATOMS: atom_id res chain seq x y z
N GLY A 1 -66.62 32.18 13.02
CA GLY A 1 -66.37 33.62 12.80
C GLY A 1 -64.89 33.85 12.58
N LEU A 2 -64.53 34.87 11.81
CA LEU A 2 -63.15 35.20 11.40
C LEU A 2 -62.17 35.20 12.60
N LEU A 3 -62.59 35.76 13.73
CA LEU A 3 -61.82 35.85 14.98
C LEU A 3 -61.36 34.48 15.54
N GLY A 4 -62.20 33.44 15.39
CA GLY A 4 -61.88 32.09 15.88
C GLY A 4 -60.85 31.37 15.01
N ALA A 5 -60.88 31.59 13.69
CA ALA A 5 -59.89 31.05 12.77
C ALA A 5 -58.52 31.72 12.95
N GLU A 6 -58.51 33.03 13.20
CA GLU A 6 -57.30 33.80 13.48
C GLU A 6 -56.63 33.39 14.81
N MET A 7 -57.44 33.14 15.85
CA MET A 7 -56.93 32.64 17.13
C MET A 7 -56.35 31.22 17.00
N GLN A 8 -56.99 30.35 16.22
CA GLN A 8 -56.49 28.99 15.95
C GLN A 8 -55.18 29.02 15.15
N ALA A 9 -55.10 29.84 14.09
CA ALA A 9 -53.88 30.02 13.31
C ALA A 9 -52.71 30.52 14.16
N THR A 10 -52.98 31.42 15.11
CA THR A 10 -51.96 31.91 16.06
C THR A 10 -51.45 30.80 16.99
N ILE A 11 -52.33 29.93 17.47
CA ILE A 11 -51.96 28.79 18.32
C ILE A 11 -51.10 27.80 17.53
N ASP A 12 -51.48 27.49 16.30
CA ASP A 12 -50.76 26.54 15.46
C ASP A 12 -49.39 27.10 15.03
N ALA A 13 -49.31 28.40 14.73
CA ALA A 13 -48.04 29.08 14.50
C ALA A 13 -47.11 29.02 15.73
N LYS A 14 -47.64 29.25 16.94
CA LYS A 14 -46.87 29.12 18.19
C LYS A 14 -46.36 27.68 18.42
N LYS A 15 -47.18 26.67 18.13
CA LYS A 15 -46.75 25.26 18.23
C LYS A 15 -45.67 24.92 17.21
N ALA A 16 -45.80 25.43 15.98
CA ALA A 16 -44.80 25.24 14.93
C ALA A 16 -43.46 25.89 15.30
N LEU A 17 -43.51 27.11 15.85
CA LEU A 17 -42.33 27.82 16.35
C LEU A 17 -41.61 27.03 17.45
N ALA A 18 -42.34 26.57 18.48
CA ALA A 18 -41.75 25.78 19.57
C ALA A 18 -41.11 24.48 19.06
N LYS A 19 -41.71 23.81 18.07
CA LYS A 19 -41.11 22.63 17.41
C LYS A 19 -39.84 22.98 16.63
N ALA A 20 -39.83 24.12 15.95
CA ALA A 20 -38.67 24.58 15.20
C ALA A 20 -37.51 24.94 16.15
N GLU A 21 -37.79 25.60 17.27
CA GLU A 21 -36.82 25.92 18.32
C GLU A 21 -36.17 24.65 18.90
N LEU A 22 -36.98 23.65 19.26
CA LEU A 22 -36.47 22.37 19.76
C LEU A 22 -35.60 21.65 18.73
N ARG A 23 -35.99 21.69 17.44
CA ARG A 23 -35.19 21.11 16.36
C ARG A 23 -33.86 21.85 16.20
N ASN A 24 -33.87 23.17 16.26
CA ASN A 24 -32.67 23.99 16.18
C ASN A 24 -31.72 23.73 17.35
N GLU A 25 -32.25 23.59 18.57
CA GLU A 25 -31.44 23.26 19.74
C GLU A 25 -30.79 21.88 19.60
N LYS A 26 -31.53 20.87 19.11
CA LYS A 26 -30.98 19.54 18.84
C LYS A 26 -29.87 19.59 17.78
N LEU A 27 -30.06 20.37 16.72
CA LEU A 27 -29.04 20.57 15.68
C LEU A 27 -27.80 21.28 16.24
N ALA A 28 -27.96 22.31 17.06
CA ALA A 28 -26.85 23.01 17.70
C ALA A 28 -26.02 22.08 18.60
N ARG A 29 -26.67 21.23 19.40
CA ARG A 29 -25.98 20.22 20.22
C ARG A 29 -25.21 19.21 19.36
N LEU A 30 -25.82 18.73 18.28
CA LEU A 30 -25.17 17.78 17.37
C LEU A 30 -23.97 18.41 16.67
N LEU A 31 -24.08 19.68 16.26
CA LEU A 31 -22.99 20.44 15.68
C LEU A 31 -21.82 20.56 16.65
N GLY A 32 -22.08 20.94 17.91
CA GLY A 32 -21.02 21.03 18.93
C GLY A 32 -20.31 19.70 19.19
N VAL A 33 -21.04 18.57 19.19
CA VAL A 33 -20.42 17.23 19.29
C VAL A 33 -19.51 16.95 18.09
N GLN A 34 -19.93 17.33 16.89
CA GLN A 34 -19.11 17.13 15.69
C GLN A 34 -17.90 18.05 15.64
N GLU A 35 -18.00 19.29 16.13
CA GLU A 35 -16.87 20.22 16.25
C GLU A 35 -15.79 19.66 17.18
N ILE A 36 -16.19 19.09 18.33
CA ILE A 36 -15.25 18.44 19.27
C ILE A 36 -14.57 17.24 18.62
N LYS A 37 -15.32 16.38 17.92
CA LYS A 37 -14.76 15.22 17.20
C LYS A 37 -13.79 15.65 16.11
N ASN A 38 -14.15 16.68 15.34
CA ASN A 38 -13.29 17.23 14.29
C ASN A 38 -11.98 17.76 14.88
N LYS A 39 -12.05 18.54 15.95
CA LYS A 39 -10.86 19.02 16.67
C LYS A 39 -9.97 17.87 17.15
N THR A 40 -10.58 16.85 17.75
CA THR A 40 -9.85 15.65 18.23
C THR A 40 -9.13 14.92 17.09
N LEU A 41 -9.79 14.79 15.94
CA LEU A 41 -9.21 14.18 14.75
C LEU A 41 -8.06 15.02 14.19
N GLN A 42 -8.23 16.35 14.10
CA GLN A 42 -7.17 17.26 13.68
C GLN A 42 -5.94 17.15 14.59
N ASP A 43 -6.12 17.11 15.91
CA ASP A 43 -5.04 16.93 16.88
C ASP A 43 -4.35 15.56 16.73
N SER A 44 -5.10 14.52 16.36
CA SER A 44 -4.53 13.20 16.07
C SER A 44 -3.71 13.20 14.79
N VAL A 45 -4.19 13.85 13.72
CA VAL A 45 -3.47 13.96 12.44
C VAL A 45 -2.16 14.70 12.65
N LYS A 46 -2.19 15.86 13.32
CA LYS A 46 -0.99 16.64 13.62
C LYS A 46 0.07 15.81 14.36
N ARG A 47 -0.32 15.07 15.40
CA ARG A 47 0.61 14.19 16.14
C ARG A 47 1.17 13.07 15.28
N MET A 48 0.38 12.50 14.36
CA MET A 48 0.87 11.48 13.44
C MET A 48 1.86 12.06 12.42
N GLU A 49 1.61 13.27 11.91
CA GLU A 49 2.50 13.98 10.99
C GLU A 49 3.85 14.29 11.66
N GLU A 50 3.83 14.77 12.90
CA GLU A 50 5.04 14.99 13.72
C GLU A 50 5.83 13.68 13.87
N LYS A 51 5.16 12.60 14.31
CA LYS A 51 5.81 11.28 14.48
C LYS A 51 6.36 10.72 13.17
N ALA A 52 5.68 10.95 12.05
CA ALA A 52 6.17 10.54 10.73
C ALA A 52 7.43 11.33 10.35
N SER A 53 7.47 12.64 10.60
CA SER A 53 8.64 13.48 10.36
C SER A 53 9.85 13.05 11.19
N ASP A 54 9.64 12.73 12.47
CA ASP A 54 10.68 12.23 13.37
C ASP A 54 11.26 10.90 12.87
N LEU A 55 10.39 9.95 12.51
CA LEU A 55 10.81 8.65 11.97
C LEU A 55 11.54 8.79 10.63
N GLU A 56 11.12 9.71 9.77
CA GLU A 56 11.83 10.00 8.52
C GLU A 56 13.23 10.60 8.77
N ALA A 57 13.36 11.48 9.77
CA ALA A 57 14.66 12.03 10.18
C ALA A 57 15.58 10.95 10.74
N GLU A 58 15.07 10.07 11.61
CA GLU A 58 15.80 8.91 12.12
C GLU A 58 16.23 7.96 11.00
N ASN A 59 15.33 7.66 10.06
CA ASN A 59 15.66 6.82 8.91
C ASN A 59 16.77 7.43 8.04
N ARG A 60 16.74 8.76 7.83
CA ARG A 60 17.81 9.48 7.12
C ARG A 60 19.14 9.38 7.87
N MET A 61 19.14 9.58 9.18
CA MET A 61 20.35 9.46 10.02
C MET A 61 20.94 8.04 9.98
N LEU A 62 20.11 7.00 10.11
CA LEU A 62 20.56 5.60 10.02
C LEU A 62 21.18 5.29 8.65
N ARG A 63 20.56 5.75 7.56
CA ARG A 63 21.12 5.59 6.20
C ARG A 63 22.45 6.31 6.04
N GLN A 64 22.57 7.52 6.59
CA GLN A 64 23.82 8.28 6.56
C GLN A 64 24.90 7.60 7.40
N ALA A 65 24.55 7.06 8.58
CA ALA A 65 25.47 6.32 9.44
C ALA A 65 26.02 5.09 8.73
N VAL A 66 25.17 4.29 8.08
CA VAL A 66 25.59 3.12 7.28
C VAL A 66 26.49 3.51 6.11
N ALA A 67 26.19 4.62 5.42
CA ALA A 67 27.00 5.12 4.31
C ALA A 67 28.37 5.67 4.76
N SER A 68 28.50 6.04 6.04
CA SER A 68 29.72 6.61 6.63
C SER A 68 30.64 5.56 7.25
N ILE A 69 30.23 4.29 7.33
CA ILE A 69 31.10 3.19 7.75
C ILE A 69 32.12 2.95 6.63
N PRO A 70 33.43 3.17 6.86
CA PRO A 70 34.44 2.85 5.86
C PRO A 70 34.39 1.35 5.60
N SER A 71 34.34 0.94 4.32
CA SER A 71 34.54 -0.45 3.94
C SER A 71 35.90 -0.91 4.50
N VAL A 72 35.86 -1.83 5.47
CA VAL A 72 37.04 -2.53 5.95
C VAL A 72 37.59 -3.30 4.76
N LYS A 73 38.66 -2.78 4.16
CA LYS A 73 39.41 -3.48 3.13
C LYS A 73 40.05 -4.70 3.77
N SER A 74 39.47 -5.87 3.58
CA SER A 74 40.16 -7.13 3.85
C SER A 74 41.34 -7.28 2.89
N PRO A 75 42.54 -7.68 3.36
CA PRO A 75 43.72 -7.82 2.52
C PRO A 75 43.74 -9.17 1.80
N SER A 76 44.08 -9.14 0.50
CA SER A 76 44.70 -10.21 -0.32
C SER A 76 43.94 -11.56 -0.44
N SER A 77 43.80 -12.24 -1.56
CA SER A 77 44.63 -12.43 -2.77
C SER A 77 43.66 -12.63 -3.95
N GLU A 78 43.97 -12.48 -5.25
CA GLU A 78 45.10 -13.03 -5.99
C GLU A 78 45.01 -12.48 -7.43
N ASN A 79 46.15 -12.06 -7.98
CA ASN A 79 46.51 -11.96 -9.40
C ASN A 79 45.45 -11.56 -10.45
N HIS A 80 45.66 -10.40 -11.10
CA HIS A 80 46.20 -10.37 -12.46
C HIS A 80 46.79 -8.98 -12.78
N ARG A 81 48.02 -8.99 -13.27
CA ARG A 81 48.86 -7.84 -13.58
C ARG A 81 48.70 -7.44 -15.04
N ALA A 82 48.63 -6.12 -15.26
CA ALA A 82 49.00 -5.36 -16.47
C ALA A 82 48.17 -5.55 -17.76
N HIS A 83 47.53 -4.48 -18.22
CA HIS A 83 48.22 -3.56 -19.13
C HIS A 83 47.61 -2.15 -19.12
N ASP A 84 48.52 -1.20 -19.18
CA ASP A 84 48.36 0.26 -19.21
C ASP A 84 47.83 0.73 -20.57
N LEU A 85 47.12 1.87 -20.57
CA LEU A 85 47.21 3.00 -21.53
C LEU A 85 45.93 3.88 -21.54
N GLN A 86 46.06 5.03 -20.86
CA GLN A 86 45.65 6.40 -21.22
C GLN A 86 44.42 6.63 -22.14
N ALA A 87 43.44 7.39 -21.63
CA ALA A 87 43.09 8.76 -22.07
C ALA A 87 41.63 9.10 -21.70
N THR A 88 41.46 10.11 -20.84
CA THR A 88 40.23 10.93 -20.72
C THR A 88 40.36 12.13 -21.68
N PRO A 89 39.31 12.95 -21.94
CA PRO A 89 37.93 12.88 -21.44
C PRO A 89 36.87 13.06 -22.54
N LEU A 90 35.65 12.54 -22.31
CA LEU A 90 34.39 13.26 -22.55
C LEU A 90 33.21 12.31 -22.30
N ASN A 91 32.19 12.85 -21.62
CA ASN A 91 30.76 12.67 -21.88
C ASN A 91 29.94 12.35 -20.61
N GLU A 92 29.09 13.30 -20.25
CA GLU A 92 27.99 13.16 -19.32
C GLU A 92 27.03 12.07 -19.82
N LYS A 93 26.79 11.03 -19.00
CA LYS A 93 25.56 10.25 -19.13
C LYS A 93 25.18 9.57 -17.83
N THR A 94 24.04 10.02 -17.33
CA THR A 94 23.11 9.40 -16.40
C THR A 94 23.02 7.88 -16.56
N THR A 95 23.16 7.10 -15.47
CA THR A 95 22.42 5.84 -15.26
C THR A 95 22.52 5.32 -13.81
N ASN A 96 21.36 5.31 -13.13
CA ASN A 96 20.73 4.17 -12.46
C ASN A 96 21.63 3.14 -11.73
N GLY A 97 21.72 3.27 -10.41
CA GLY A 97 22.21 2.22 -9.51
C GLY A 97 21.10 1.23 -9.13
N ALA A 98 21.28 -0.03 -9.53
CA ALA A 98 20.41 -1.15 -9.22
C ALA A 98 20.55 -1.58 -7.74
N ILE A 99 19.44 -1.56 -6.99
CA ILE A 99 19.38 -2.07 -5.62
C ILE A 99 19.08 -3.57 -5.67
N LYS A 100 20.06 -4.40 -5.30
CA LYS A 100 19.84 -5.82 -4.98
C LYS A 100 19.29 -5.92 -3.55
N PRO A 101 18.28 -6.74 -3.25
CA PRO A 101 17.90 -6.99 -1.86
C PRO A 101 18.98 -7.89 -1.22
N MET A 102 19.58 -7.38 -0.15
CA MET A 102 20.55 -8.08 0.68
C MET A 102 19.78 -8.91 1.71
N ILE A 103 19.96 -10.23 1.66
CA ILE A 103 19.49 -11.18 2.68
C ILE A 103 20.37 -10.93 3.91
N VAL A 104 19.77 -10.54 5.03
CA VAL A 104 20.44 -10.51 6.33
C VAL A 104 20.03 -11.77 7.07
N ASP A 105 20.91 -12.76 7.01
CA ASP A 105 20.92 -13.91 7.89
C ASP A 105 21.48 -13.43 9.24
N ARG A 106 20.74 -13.60 10.33
CA ARG A 106 21.15 -13.14 11.66
C ARG A 106 21.05 -14.30 12.64
N ASN A 107 22.04 -15.18 12.57
CA ASN A 107 22.31 -16.16 13.62
C ASN A 107 23.11 -15.48 14.73
N GLY A 108 22.51 -15.43 15.92
CA GLY A 108 23.14 -15.07 17.19
C GLY A 108 22.49 -15.90 18.28
N ASP A 109 23.07 -17.08 18.50
CA ASP A 109 22.80 -18.03 19.57
C ASP A 109 23.11 -17.43 20.95
N ILE A 110 22.31 -17.80 21.96
CA ILE A 110 22.70 -18.13 23.35
C ILE A 110 21.44 -18.52 24.17
N HIS A 111 21.39 -19.82 24.49
CA HIS A 111 20.80 -20.57 25.63
C HIS A 111 19.28 -20.79 25.78
N ASP A 112 18.91 -22.03 25.42
CA ASP A 112 18.24 -23.09 26.20
C ASP A 112 17.13 -22.71 27.22
N ASP A 113 15.88 -22.96 26.81
CA ASP A 113 14.87 -23.57 27.68
C ASP A 113 14.00 -24.51 26.81
N ASP A 114 14.03 -25.81 27.13
CA ASP A 114 13.22 -26.85 26.51
C ASP A 114 11.74 -26.67 26.91
N ASN A 115 10.87 -26.32 25.96
CA ASN A 115 9.61 -27.02 25.70
C ASN A 115 8.70 -26.27 24.69
N ALA A 116 8.07 -27.09 23.84
CA ALA A 116 6.82 -26.86 23.11
C ALA A 116 6.85 -26.03 21.81
N GLU A 117 6.70 -26.78 20.71
CA GLU A 117 6.00 -26.45 19.46
C GLU A 117 6.44 -25.21 18.65
N LEU A 118 7.24 -25.51 17.62
CA LEU A 118 7.39 -24.73 16.40
C LEU A 118 6.03 -24.25 15.84
N PRO A 119 5.73 -22.94 15.76
CA PRO A 119 4.53 -22.46 15.10
C PRO A 119 4.83 -22.18 13.62
N ALA A 120 5.03 -23.24 12.83
CA ALA A 120 5.11 -23.12 11.37
C ALA A 120 3.74 -22.83 10.70
N SER A 121 2.66 -22.69 11.49
CA SER A 121 1.28 -22.48 11.03
C SER A 121 0.80 -21.02 11.06
N ASN A 122 1.53 -20.10 11.72
CA ASN A 122 1.03 -18.75 11.95
C ASN A 122 1.02 -17.88 10.68
N ASP A 123 1.95 -18.09 9.76
CA ASP A 123 2.17 -17.15 8.64
C ASP A 123 1.06 -17.27 7.57
N ALA A 124 0.73 -18.50 7.15
CA ALA A 124 -0.35 -18.74 6.19
C ALA A 124 -1.73 -18.40 6.76
N GLU A 125 -1.94 -18.62 8.06
CA GLU A 125 -3.20 -18.28 8.73
C GLU A 125 -3.33 -16.76 8.92
N ALA A 126 -2.24 -16.06 9.24
CA ALA A 126 -2.20 -14.60 9.28
C ALA A 126 -2.46 -13.99 7.91
N GLU A 127 -1.84 -14.49 6.83
CA GLU A 127 -2.10 -14.03 5.47
C GLU A 127 -3.56 -14.21 5.09
N LYS A 128 -4.15 -15.38 5.41
CA LYS A 128 -5.58 -15.63 5.17
C LYS A 128 -6.46 -14.62 5.92
N GLN A 129 -6.16 -14.32 7.19
CA GLN A 129 -6.89 -13.30 7.96
C GLN A 129 -6.76 -11.91 7.36
N GLN A 130 -5.57 -11.53 6.88
CA GLN A 130 -5.38 -10.25 6.21
C GLN A 130 -6.15 -10.18 4.88
N GLN A 131 -6.25 -11.28 4.14
CA GLN A 131 -7.10 -11.36 2.95
C GLN A 131 -8.59 -11.19 3.30
N GLU A 132 -9.07 -11.81 4.38
CA GLU A 132 -10.46 -11.59 4.85
C GLU A 132 -10.70 -10.12 5.20
N LEU A 133 -9.76 -9.47 5.87
CA LEU A 133 -9.85 -8.05 6.20
C LEU A 133 -9.90 -7.18 4.95
N LEU A 134 -9.08 -7.46 3.93
CA LEU A 134 -9.15 -6.77 2.65
C LEU A 134 -10.54 -6.91 2.02
N ILE A 135 -11.06 -8.14 1.95
CA ILE A 135 -12.38 -8.43 1.39
C ILE A 135 -13.49 -7.69 2.13
N LYS A 136 -13.38 -7.59 3.47
CA LYS A 136 -14.29 -6.79 4.29
C LYS A 136 -14.18 -5.30 3.96
N CYS A 137 -12.97 -4.73 3.95
CA CYS A 137 -12.74 -3.32 3.66
C CYS A 137 -13.29 -2.91 2.28
N ILE A 138 -13.06 -3.72 1.24
CA ILE A 138 -13.56 -3.40 -0.10
C ILE A 138 -15.06 -3.67 -0.25
N SER A 139 -15.70 -4.36 0.70
CA SER A 139 -17.16 -4.49 0.72
C SER A 139 -17.83 -3.21 1.25
N GLU A 140 -17.07 -2.32 1.88
CA GLU A 140 -17.53 -1.01 2.35
C GLU A 140 -17.33 0.07 1.26
N ASP A 141 -18.04 1.18 1.38
CA ASP A 141 -17.85 2.33 0.50
C ASP A 141 -16.64 3.16 0.95
N LEU A 142 -15.49 2.87 0.33
CA LEU A 142 -14.23 3.56 0.61
C LEU A 142 -14.11 4.92 -0.09
N GLY A 143 -14.90 5.17 -1.13
CA GLY A 143 -14.90 6.44 -1.86
C GLY A 143 -13.57 6.84 -2.51
N PHE A 144 -13.38 8.15 -2.68
CA PHE A 144 -12.22 8.75 -3.32
C PHE A 144 -11.44 9.65 -2.36
N SER A 145 -10.12 9.68 -2.49
CA SER A 145 -9.25 10.67 -1.84
C SER A 145 -8.49 11.45 -2.90
N THR A 146 -8.64 12.78 -2.93
CA THR A 146 -7.97 13.66 -3.92
C THR A 146 -8.19 13.23 -5.38
N GLY A 147 -9.40 12.73 -5.70
CA GLY A 147 -9.73 12.20 -7.02
C GLY A 147 -9.19 10.80 -7.32
N ARG A 148 -8.54 10.14 -6.35
CA ARG A 148 -8.01 8.77 -6.48
C ARG A 148 -8.98 7.75 -5.87
N PRO A 149 -9.35 6.70 -6.62
CA PRO A 149 -10.28 5.67 -6.11
C PRO A 149 -9.60 4.77 -5.07
N ILE A 150 -10.00 4.87 -3.81
CA ILE A 150 -9.26 4.30 -2.67
C ILE A 150 -9.18 2.78 -2.73
N ALA A 151 -10.27 2.09 -3.07
CA ALA A 151 -10.29 0.62 -3.12
C ALA A 151 -9.25 0.06 -4.11
N ALA A 152 -9.09 0.68 -5.29
CA ALA A 152 -8.09 0.26 -6.28
C ALA A 152 -6.66 0.30 -5.72
N TYR A 153 -6.29 1.38 -5.04
CA TYR A 153 -4.95 1.52 -4.46
C TYR A 153 -4.74 0.57 -3.26
N LEU A 154 -5.77 0.37 -2.44
CA LEU A 154 -5.71 -0.57 -1.32
C LEU A 154 -5.46 -1.99 -1.84
N ILE A 155 -6.30 -2.46 -2.78
CA ILE A 155 -6.16 -3.77 -3.41
C ILE A 155 -4.76 -3.93 -4.01
N TYR A 156 -4.33 -2.97 -4.83
CA TYR A 156 -3.03 -3.02 -5.46
C TYR A 156 -1.88 -3.17 -4.46
N ARG A 157 -1.89 -2.36 -3.39
CA ARG A 157 -0.84 -2.41 -2.36
C ARG A 157 -0.81 -3.75 -1.63
N CYS A 158 -1.97 -4.33 -1.32
CA CYS A 158 -2.05 -5.66 -0.70
C CYS A 158 -1.48 -6.74 -1.62
N LEU A 159 -1.85 -6.74 -2.90
CA LEU A 159 -1.35 -7.73 -3.87
C LEU A 159 0.17 -7.65 -4.06
N VAL A 160 0.74 -6.44 -4.04
CA VAL A 160 2.20 -6.26 -4.10
C VAL A 160 2.86 -6.75 -2.80
N HIS A 161 2.26 -6.45 -1.65
CA HIS A 161 2.80 -6.83 -0.35
C HIS A 161 2.88 -8.36 -0.20
N TRP A 162 1.81 -9.07 -0.56
CA TRP A 162 1.76 -10.54 -0.55
C TRP A 162 2.47 -11.20 -1.74
N ARG A 163 3.13 -10.41 -2.61
CA ARG A 163 3.79 -10.90 -3.84
C ARG A 163 2.88 -11.79 -4.70
N SER A 164 1.58 -11.51 -4.74
CA SER A 164 0.58 -12.37 -5.39
C SER A 164 0.78 -12.54 -6.91
N PHE A 165 1.70 -11.79 -7.51
CA PHE A 165 2.07 -11.87 -8.93
C PHE A 165 3.13 -12.94 -9.26
N GLU A 166 3.81 -13.49 -8.25
CA GLU A 166 4.87 -14.50 -8.43
C GLU A 166 4.33 -15.93 -8.31
N GLU A 167 3.08 -16.10 -7.88
CA GLU A 167 2.46 -17.38 -7.56
C GLU A 167 1.48 -17.81 -8.66
N ASP A 168 1.51 -19.09 -9.04
CA ASP A 168 0.85 -19.59 -10.26
C ASP A 168 -0.69 -19.43 -10.24
N ARG A 169 -1.33 -19.40 -9.06
CA ARG A 169 -2.71 -18.94 -8.84
C ARG A 169 -2.95 -18.54 -7.38
N THR A 170 -3.24 -17.26 -7.12
CA THR A 170 -3.71 -16.84 -5.79
C THR A 170 -5.24 -16.72 -5.79
N THR A 171 -5.89 -17.43 -4.85
CA THR A 171 -7.34 -17.40 -4.66
C THR A 171 -7.87 -16.00 -4.29
N VAL A 172 -7.00 -15.12 -3.82
CA VAL A 172 -7.32 -13.74 -3.50
C VAL A 172 -7.78 -12.94 -4.72
N PHE A 173 -7.23 -13.19 -5.92
CA PHE A 173 -7.69 -12.52 -7.14
C PHE A 173 -9.13 -12.88 -7.46
N ASP A 174 -9.48 -14.16 -7.42
CA ASP A 174 -10.84 -14.62 -7.71
C ASP A 174 -11.84 -13.99 -6.74
N ARG A 175 -11.48 -13.93 -5.45
CA ARG A 175 -12.32 -13.30 -4.41
C ARG A 175 -12.51 -11.80 -4.64
N ILE A 176 -11.44 -11.09 -5.01
CA ILE A 176 -11.52 -9.66 -5.35
C ILE A 176 -12.39 -9.44 -6.58
N ILE A 177 -12.18 -10.24 -7.64
CA ILE A 177 -12.97 -10.17 -8.88
C ILE A 177 -14.45 -10.41 -8.56
N GLN A 178 -14.77 -11.47 -7.80
CA GLN A 178 -16.14 -11.76 -7.38
C GLN A 178 -16.77 -10.58 -6.63
N LYS A 179 -16.04 -9.93 -5.73
CA LYS A 179 -16.54 -8.76 -5.00
C LYS A 179 -16.82 -7.58 -5.91
N ILE A 180 -15.90 -7.26 -6.82
CA ILE A 180 -16.07 -6.15 -7.77
C ILE A 180 -17.22 -6.46 -8.74
N SER A 181 -17.28 -7.67 -9.29
CA SER A 181 -18.35 -8.10 -10.20
C SER A 181 -19.71 -8.02 -9.53
N ALA A 182 -19.85 -8.54 -8.30
CA ALA A 182 -21.11 -8.45 -7.56
C ALA A 182 -21.54 -6.99 -7.34
N ALA A 183 -20.59 -6.10 -7.04
CA ALA A 183 -20.88 -4.69 -6.82
C ALA A 183 -21.28 -3.94 -8.12
N ILE A 184 -20.71 -4.34 -9.26
CA ILE A 184 -21.10 -3.82 -10.59
C ILE A 184 -22.47 -4.36 -11.00
N GLU A 185 -22.75 -5.64 -10.74
CA GLU A 185 -24.00 -6.31 -11.11
C GLU A 185 -25.21 -5.88 -10.29
N ALA A 186 -25.01 -5.51 -9.02
CA ALA A 186 -26.08 -5.02 -8.15
C ALA A 186 -26.82 -3.81 -8.75
N ARG A 187 -26.12 -2.97 -9.54
CA ARG A 187 -26.69 -1.80 -10.26
C ARG A 187 -27.56 -0.87 -9.38
N ASP A 188 -27.32 -0.86 -8.08
CA ASP A 188 -28.11 -0.09 -7.10
C ASP A 188 -28.18 1.42 -7.39
N SER A 189 -27.11 1.98 -7.98
CA SER A 189 -27.05 3.41 -8.35
C SER A 189 -25.98 3.67 -9.41
N ASN A 190 -26.20 4.70 -10.23
CA ASN A 190 -25.21 5.16 -11.21
C ASN A 190 -23.91 5.65 -10.55
N GLU A 191 -24.00 6.21 -9.35
CA GLU A 191 -22.84 6.67 -8.57
C GLU A 191 -21.96 5.49 -8.13
N LYS A 192 -22.56 4.44 -7.54
CA LYS A 192 -21.83 3.21 -7.18
C LYS A 192 -21.23 2.54 -8.40
N LEU A 193 -21.96 2.48 -9.52
CA LEU A 193 -21.44 1.92 -10.75
C LEU A 193 -20.22 2.71 -11.26
N ALA A 194 -20.31 4.04 -11.33
CA ALA A 194 -19.22 4.90 -11.74
C ALA A 194 -17.99 4.77 -10.80
N TYR A 195 -18.24 4.64 -9.50
CA TYR A 195 -17.21 4.35 -8.50
C TYR A 195 -16.49 3.01 -8.79
N TRP A 196 -17.23 1.92 -8.94
CA TRP A 196 -16.64 0.59 -9.17
C TRP A 196 -15.94 0.47 -10.54
N LEU A 197 -16.47 1.14 -11.58
CA LEU A 197 -15.79 1.24 -12.87
C LEU A 197 -14.49 2.04 -12.77
N SER A 198 -14.50 3.18 -12.06
CA SER A 198 -13.29 3.98 -11.83
C SER A 198 -12.21 3.20 -11.07
N ASN A 199 -12.62 2.45 -10.04
CA ASN A 199 -11.73 1.55 -9.32
C ASN A 199 -11.17 0.45 -10.23
N SER A 200 -12.01 -0.20 -11.02
CA SER A 200 -11.60 -1.28 -11.93
C SER A 200 -10.61 -0.80 -13.00
N CYS A 201 -10.87 0.33 -13.64
CA CYS A 201 -9.96 0.92 -14.63
C CYS A 201 -8.60 1.29 -14.02
N THR A 202 -8.62 1.90 -12.83
CA THR A 202 -7.38 2.28 -12.12
C THR A 202 -6.59 1.06 -11.69
N LEU A 203 -7.27 0.05 -11.12
CA LEU A 203 -6.64 -1.21 -10.73
C LEU A 203 -6.02 -1.90 -11.95
N LEU A 204 -6.75 -2.03 -13.06
CA LEU A 204 -6.23 -2.59 -14.30
C LEU A 204 -4.96 -1.88 -14.77
N LEU A 205 -4.93 -0.54 -14.72
CA LEU A 205 -3.75 0.24 -15.10
C LEU A 205 -2.54 -0.06 -14.20
N LEU A 206 -2.75 -0.13 -12.87
CA LEU A 206 -1.70 -0.44 -11.90
C LEU A 206 -1.15 -1.86 -12.10
N LEU A 207 -2.03 -2.84 -12.32
CA LEU A 207 -1.67 -4.22 -12.60
C LEU A 207 -0.88 -4.34 -13.91
N GLN A 208 -1.36 -3.73 -15.00
CA GLN A 208 -0.67 -3.75 -16.29
C GLN A 208 0.72 -3.13 -16.22
N ARG A 209 0.90 -2.03 -15.48
CA ARG A 209 2.22 -1.41 -15.28
C ARG A 209 3.18 -2.37 -14.59
N THR A 210 2.72 -3.03 -13.53
CA THR A 210 3.53 -3.96 -12.73
C THR A 210 3.95 -5.19 -13.55
N LEU A 211 3.02 -5.76 -14.32
CA LEU A 211 3.31 -6.92 -15.17
C LEU A 211 4.22 -6.58 -16.35
N LYS A 212 4.06 -5.41 -16.99
CA LYS A 212 4.95 -4.93 -18.06
C LYS A 212 6.38 -4.72 -17.56
N THR A 213 6.55 -4.15 -16.36
CA THR A 213 7.88 -3.99 -15.75
C THR A 213 8.48 -5.32 -15.34
N SER A 214 7.67 -6.25 -14.82
CA SER A 214 8.12 -7.58 -14.41
C SER A 214 8.56 -8.44 -15.60
N GLY A 215 7.85 -8.39 -16.74
CA GLY A 215 8.23 -9.10 -17.96
C GLY A 215 9.59 -8.67 -18.53
N SER A 216 9.93 -7.38 -18.43
CA SER A 216 11.26 -6.86 -18.82
C SER A 216 12.37 -7.35 -17.87
N ALA A 217 12.10 -7.35 -16.56
CA ALA A 217 13.04 -7.84 -15.55
C ALA A 217 13.25 -9.37 -15.60
N ALA A 218 12.20 -10.14 -15.88
CA ALA A 218 12.26 -11.59 -16.06
C ALA A 218 13.11 -11.96 -17.30
N SER A 219 12.94 -11.23 -18.41
CA SER A 219 13.75 -11.41 -19.63
C SER A 219 15.24 -11.08 -19.39
N ALA A 220 15.53 -10.04 -18.59
CA ALA A 220 16.90 -9.69 -18.21
C ALA A 220 17.56 -10.68 -17.22
N ARG A 221 16.77 -11.41 -16.42
CA ARG A 221 17.24 -12.51 -15.56
C ARG A 221 17.48 -13.80 -16.37
N GLN A 222 16.63 -14.11 -17.35
CA GLN A 222 16.77 -15.28 -18.22
C GLN A 222 18.06 -15.22 -19.06
N ARG A 223 18.38 -14.06 -19.65
CA ARG A 223 19.63 -13.86 -20.43
C ARG A 223 20.92 -14.06 -19.63
N ARG A 224 20.90 -13.84 -18.31
CA ARG A 224 22.05 -14.08 -17.43
C ARG A 224 22.21 -15.55 -17.03
N ARG A 225 21.16 -16.38 -17.13
CA ARG A 225 21.25 -17.82 -16.85
C ARG A 225 21.67 -18.65 -18.06
N THR A 226 21.41 -18.18 -19.28
CA THR A 226 21.78 -18.91 -20.51
C THR A 226 23.21 -18.68 -20.98
N SER A 227 23.98 -17.80 -20.32
CA SER A 227 25.37 -17.48 -20.69
C SER A 227 26.43 -18.25 -19.89
N SER A 228 26.07 -19.38 -19.27
CA SER A 228 27.01 -20.25 -18.54
C SER A 228 26.87 -21.71 -18.97
N LEU A 229 26.97 -21.98 -20.28
CA LEU A 229 27.28 -23.32 -20.80
C LEU A 229 27.79 -23.14 -22.23
N ASN A 230 29.10 -22.99 -22.37
CA ASN A 230 29.85 -23.35 -23.58
C ASN A 230 31.35 -23.30 -23.24
N SER A 231 31.83 -24.35 -22.57
CA SER A 231 33.24 -24.72 -22.64
C SER A 231 33.40 -25.74 -23.78
N PRO A 232 34.16 -25.44 -24.85
CA PRO A 232 34.42 -26.41 -25.90
C PRO A 232 35.36 -27.50 -25.38
N LYS A 233 34.88 -28.76 -25.37
CA LYS A 233 35.74 -29.94 -25.27
C LYS A 233 36.57 -30.04 -26.55
N VAL A 234 37.87 -29.80 -26.43
CA VAL A 234 38.86 -30.10 -27.46
C VAL A 234 38.95 -31.61 -27.58
N ILE A 235 38.60 -32.13 -28.76
CA ILE A 235 38.88 -33.49 -29.21
C ILE A 235 40.36 -33.50 -29.60
N MET A 236 41.16 -34.39 -28.99
CA MET A 236 42.45 -34.79 -29.54
C MET A 236 42.45 -36.29 -29.79
N SER A 237 42.86 -36.62 -31.01
CA SER A 237 43.05 -37.93 -31.61
C SER A 237 44.20 -38.71 -30.99
#